data_AF-A0A9N8KHH3-F1
#
_entry.id   AF-A0A9N8KHH3-F1
#
_cell.length_a   1.000
_cell.length_b   1.000
_cell.length_c   1.000
_cell.angle_alpha   90.00
_cell.angle_beta   90.00
_cell.angle_gamma   90.00
#
_symmetry.space_group_name_H-M   'P 1'
#
loop_
_entity.id
_entity.type
_entity.pdbx_description
1 polymer ?
#
loop_
_entity_poly.entity_id
_entity_poly.type
_entity_poly.pdbx_seq_one_letter_code
_entity_poly.pdbx_strand_id
1 'polypeptide(L)'
;MNQPPTFPVSTPLEYSLFSPSKAAEQQRLAKDWNYVHQFLRQKYPSPQKVPRFEENEETLKALLALAAWNERGDEAWGQLCGIEEMGVRELEEMEERTHNTTNTLNNTLTTSLQSSLSANGITDLTAQATTAVTLNTTTTSATTLATTLLTLSTTLSSLNNQLSATQTLKANLLTHQSSLQTEHQTLTSQAFQTESNLPKRTAEVSRQTKVLKAKVAEYDERLRNASDGGAEIPEVLLAEVEASKTGLGMLMKRLSDVESRIEVFEGVPPEAKEVRRVMQDLRAELEGWVMKRDGMFEGLVGCARR
;
A
#
# COMPACT_ATOMS: atom_id res chain seq x y z
N MET A 1 -69.43 56.70 100.46
CA MET A 1 -68.18 57.31 100.95
C MET A 1 -67.06 56.79 100.07
N ASN A 2 -66.10 57.53 99.52
CA ASN A 2 -65.82 58.95 99.32
C ASN A 2 -64.68 59.01 98.27
N GLN A 3 -64.50 60.20 97.67
CA GLN A 3 -63.71 60.62 96.50
C GLN A 3 -62.16 60.32 96.46
N PRO A 4 -61.48 60.59 95.31
CA PRO A 4 -60.20 60.01 94.83
C PRO A 4 -58.96 60.87 95.17
N PRO A 5 -57.74 60.51 94.71
CA PRO A 5 -56.85 61.57 94.20
C PRO A 5 -55.84 61.20 93.06
N THR A 6 -55.80 62.10 92.07
CA THR A 6 -54.66 62.82 91.44
C THR A 6 -53.30 62.15 91.13
N PHE A 7 -52.89 62.30 89.86
CA PHE A 7 -51.52 62.21 89.32
C PHE A 7 -50.67 63.46 89.64
N PRO A 8 -49.32 63.36 89.61
CA PRO A 8 -48.48 64.43 89.06
C PRO A 8 -47.54 63.90 87.96
N VAL A 9 -47.64 64.42 86.74
CA VAL A 9 -46.81 65.50 86.15
C VAL A 9 -45.42 65.03 85.70
N SER A 10 -45.32 64.86 84.37
CA SER A 10 -44.10 64.73 83.58
C SER A 10 -43.19 65.96 83.71
N THR A 11 -41.87 65.76 83.60
CA THR A 11 -40.97 66.76 83.01
C THR A 11 -40.45 66.22 81.67
N PRO A 12 -40.70 66.92 80.55
CA PRO A 12 -40.31 66.48 79.21
C PRO A 12 -39.16 67.33 78.65
N LEU A 13 -37.97 66.76 78.45
CA LEU A 13 -36.93 67.34 77.59
C LEU A 13 -36.00 66.26 76.99
N GLU A 14 -36.53 65.41 76.10
CA GLU A 14 -35.76 64.74 75.01
C GLU A 14 -36.56 64.69 73.69
N TYR A 15 -37.54 65.58 73.54
CA TYR A 15 -38.31 65.77 72.31
C TYR A 15 -37.49 66.58 71.27
N SER A 16 -36.46 65.97 70.67
CA SER A 16 -35.85 66.51 69.45
C SER A 16 -35.07 65.49 68.61
N LEU A 17 -35.47 64.21 68.60
CA LEU A 17 -34.83 63.20 67.71
C LEU A 17 -35.80 62.39 66.86
N PHE A 18 -37.11 62.53 67.05
CA PHE A 18 -38.11 61.81 66.25
C PHE A 18 -39.08 62.79 65.61
N SER A 19 -38.77 63.22 64.38
CA SER A 19 -39.80 63.73 63.47
C SER A 19 -40.37 62.53 62.71
N PRO A 20 -41.66 62.18 62.89
CA PRO A 20 -42.31 61.02 62.26
C PRO A 20 -42.12 60.94 60.74
N SER A 21 -41.96 62.08 60.06
CA SER A 21 -41.69 62.14 58.62
C SER A 21 -40.35 61.51 58.23
N LYS A 22 -39.29 61.76 59.00
CA LYS A 22 -37.95 61.20 58.73
C LYS A 22 -37.88 59.70 59.00
N ALA A 23 -38.58 59.24 60.04
CA ALA A 23 -38.65 57.81 60.35
C ALA A 23 -39.40 57.02 59.28
N ALA A 24 -40.48 57.58 58.71
CA ALA A 24 -41.22 56.97 57.62
C ALA A 24 -40.40 56.87 56.33
N GLU A 25 -39.63 57.91 55.99
CA GLU A 25 -38.72 57.91 54.84
C GLU A 25 -37.61 56.85 54.98
N GLN A 26 -37.00 56.74 56.17
CA GLN A 26 -36.00 55.70 56.44
C GLN A 26 -36.57 54.28 56.34
N GLN A 27 -37.81 54.07 56.81
CA GLN A 27 -38.48 52.77 56.66
C GLN A 27 -38.79 52.43 55.20
N ARG A 28 -39.17 53.42 54.39
CA ARG A 28 -39.38 53.21 52.95
C ARG A 28 -38.07 52.82 52.25
N LEU A 29 -37.02 53.59 52.49
CA LEU A 29 -35.69 53.31 51.93
C LEU A 29 -35.16 51.94 52.36
N ALA A 30 -35.38 51.54 53.61
CA ALA A 30 -34.98 50.21 54.11
C ALA A 30 -35.74 49.07 53.41
N LYS A 31 -37.02 49.26 53.09
CA LYS A 31 -37.82 48.28 52.32
C LYS A 31 -37.32 48.17 50.88
N ASP A 32 -37.05 49.30 50.25
CA ASP A 32 -36.55 49.37 48.88
C ASP A 32 -35.17 48.68 48.76
N TRP A 33 -34.28 48.91 49.73
CA TRP A 33 -32.99 48.20 49.80
C TRP A 33 -33.15 46.69 50.01
N ASN A 34 -34.06 46.26 50.88
CA ASN A 34 -34.31 44.83 51.09
C ASN A 34 -34.80 44.13 49.81
N TYR A 35 -35.70 44.78 49.05
CA TYR A 35 -36.14 44.29 47.75
C TYR A 35 -34.98 44.19 46.75
N VAL A 36 -34.13 45.22 46.65
CA VAL A 36 -32.94 45.20 45.78
C VAL A 36 -31.98 44.07 46.17
N HIS A 37 -31.72 43.85 47.46
CA HIS A 37 -30.87 42.74 47.90
C HIS A 37 -31.47 41.37 47.59
N GLN A 38 -32.79 41.21 47.69
CA GLN A 38 -33.48 39.99 47.31
C GLN A 38 -33.39 39.75 45.79
N PHE A 39 -33.62 40.79 44.98
CA PHE A 39 -33.46 40.74 43.52
C PHE A 39 -32.03 40.35 43.11
N LEU A 40 -31.02 40.98 43.70
CA LEU A 40 -29.61 40.68 43.43
C LEU A 40 -29.24 39.24 43.85
N ARG A 41 -29.78 38.74 44.97
CA ARG A 41 -29.59 37.33 45.38
C ARG A 41 -30.22 36.35 44.39
N GLN A 42 -31.35 36.71 43.78
CA GLN A 42 -31.97 35.88 42.75
C GLN A 42 -31.17 35.87 41.44
N LYS A 43 -30.60 37.02 41.04
CA LYS A 43 -29.78 37.12 39.82
C LYS A 43 -28.35 36.58 39.97
N TYR A 44 -27.82 36.48 41.20
CA TYR A 44 -26.52 35.87 41.50
C TYR A 44 -26.66 34.62 42.39
N PRO A 45 -27.01 33.45 41.83
CA PRO A 45 -26.99 32.18 42.55
C PRO A 45 -25.55 31.73 42.90
N SER A 46 -25.40 30.90 43.93
CA SER A 46 -24.11 30.31 44.33
C SER A 46 -23.46 29.58 43.14
N PRO A 47 -22.16 29.80 42.83
CA PRO A 47 -21.08 30.35 43.66
C PRO A 47 -20.80 31.86 43.51
N GLN A 48 -21.58 32.59 42.72
CA GLN A 48 -21.29 34.00 42.40
C GLN A 48 -21.85 34.90 43.51
N LYS A 49 -20.98 35.63 44.23
CA LYS A 49 -21.41 36.57 45.28
C LYS A 49 -21.78 37.92 44.66
N VAL A 50 -22.82 38.55 45.21
CA VAL A 50 -23.20 39.93 44.85
C VAL A 50 -21.97 40.84 45.03
N PRO A 51 -21.54 41.59 43.99
CA PRO A 51 -20.44 42.53 44.08
C PRO A 51 -20.69 43.58 45.17
N ARG A 52 -19.64 44.06 45.85
CA ARG A 52 -19.78 45.20 46.78
C ARG A 52 -20.02 46.46 45.97
N PHE A 53 -21.00 47.26 46.38
CA PHE A 53 -21.33 48.55 45.78
C PHE A 53 -21.66 49.56 46.89
N GLU A 54 -21.64 50.84 46.55
CA GLU A 54 -21.96 51.92 47.48
C GLU A 54 -23.47 52.10 47.60
N GLU A 55 -23.99 52.12 48.83
CA GLU A 55 -25.41 52.36 49.10
C GLU A 55 -25.70 53.86 49.09
N ASN A 56 -25.96 54.39 47.90
CA ASN A 56 -26.37 55.78 47.66
C ASN A 56 -27.82 55.84 47.10
N GLU A 57 -28.52 56.96 47.29
CA GLU A 57 -29.89 57.16 46.80
C GLU A 57 -29.98 57.04 45.26
N GLU A 58 -28.96 57.54 44.54
CA GLU A 58 -28.84 57.37 43.09
C GLU A 58 -28.68 55.89 42.69
N THR A 59 -27.91 55.11 43.46
CA THR A 59 -27.73 53.68 43.21
C THR A 59 -29.00 52.88 43.51
N LEU A 60 -29.75 53.24 44.55
CA LEU A 60 -31.04 52.62 44.85
C LEU A 60 -32.03 52.85 43.71
N LYS A 61 -32.13 54.09 43.24
CA LYS A 61 -33.02 54.45 42.12
C LYS A 61 -32.64 53.71 40.83
N ALA A 62 -31.35 53.62 40.52
CA ALA A 62 -30.87 52.87 39.36
C ALA A 62 -31.14 51.37 39.47
N LEU A 63 -30.93 50.77 40.64
CA LEU A 63 -31.15 49.34 40.87
C LEU A 63 -32.63 48.96 40.90
N LEU A 64 -33.50 49.80 41.45
CA LEU A 64 -34.95 49.62 41.39
C LEU A 64 -35.47 49.73 39.95
N ALA A 65 -34.98 50.71 39.18
CA ALA A 65 -35.31 50.82 37.77
C ALA A 65 -34.86 49.55 37.02
N LEU A 66 -33.63 49.08 37.25
CA LEU A 66 -33.11 47.87 36.63
C LEU A 66 -33.96 46.63 36.97
N ALA A 67 -34.33 46.46 38.25
CA ALA A 67 -35.19 45.36 38.68
C ALA A 67 -36.55 45.40 37.96
N ALA A 68 -37.19 46.57 37.89
CA ALA A 68 -38.46 46.75 37.20
C ALA A 68 -38.37 46.48 35.69
N TRP A 69 -37.29 46.93 35.02
CA TRP A 69 -37.04 46.63 33.62
C TRP A 69 -36.79 45.14 33.38
N ASN A 70 -36.12 44.49 34.32
CA ASN A 70 -35.82 43.07 34.24
C ASN A 70 -37.09 42.22 34.43
N GLU A 71 -37.91 42.51 35.44
CA GLU A 71 -39.21 41.86 35.64
C GLU A 71 -40.11 42.03 34.42
N ARG A 72 -40.20 43.26 33.88
CA ARG A 72 -40.97 43.51 32.65
C ARG A 72 -40.42 42.75 31.44
N GLY A 73 -39.10 42.58 31.38
CA GLY A 73 -38.44 41.75 30.37
C GLY A 73 -38.81 40.29 30.52
N ASP A 74 -38.67 39.75 31.73
CA ASP A 74 -38.97 38.34 32.06
C ASP A 74 -40.46 38.02 31.79
N GLU A 75 -41.39 38.94 32.12
CA GLU A 75 -42.81 38.81 31.78
C GLU A 75 -43.07 38.80 30.27
N ALA A 76 -42.45 39.71 29.52
CA ALA A 76 -42.60 39.77 28.07
C ALA A 76 -42.02 38.52 27.39
N TRP A 77 -40.87 38.03 27.86
CA TRP A 77 -40.28 36.78 27.39
C TRP A 77 -41.18 35.59 27.70
N GLY A 78 -41.74 35.52 28.91
CA GLY A 78 -42.69 34.45 29.27
C GLY A 78 -43.93 34.43 28.38
N GLN A 79 -44.46 35.60 28.02
CA GLN A 79 -45.59 35.71 27.08
C GLN A 79 -45.22 35.25 25.67
N LEU A 80 -44.05 35.64 25.16
CA LEU A 80 -43.56 35.22 23.84
C LEU A 80 -43.37 33.69 23.79
N CYS A 81 -42.72 33.10 24.79
CA CYS A 81 -42.55 31.65 24.88
C CYS A 81 -43.91 30.92 24.93
N GLY A 82 -44.89 31.46 25.66
CA GLY A 82 -46.23 30.87 25.71
C GLY A 82 -46.96 30.94 24.36
N ILE A 83 -46.83 32.03 23.62
CA ILE A 83 -47.40 32.16 22.27
C ILE A 83 -46.71 31.20 21.30
N GLU A 84 -45.38 31.08 21.36
CA GLU A 84 -44.62 30.15 20.54
C GLU A 84 -45.02 28.69 20.83
N GLU A 85 -45.12 28.31 22.10
CA GLU A 85 -45.55 26.97 22.49
C GLU A 85 -46.97 26.65 22.00
N MET A 86 -47.90 27.61 22.12
CA MET A 86 -49.26 27.45 21.60
C MET A 86 -49.27 27.34 20.07
N GLY A 87 -48.47 28.13 19.37
CA GLY A 87 -48.35 28.08 17.90
C GLY A 87 -47.76 26.76 17.40
N VAL A 88 -46.73 26.25 18.08
CA VAL A 88 -46.15 24.93 17.79
C VAL A 88 -47.19 23.84 18.00
N ARG A 89 -47.89 23.86 19.13
CA ARG A 89 -48.93 22.87 19.43
C ARG A 89 -50.06 22.86 18.40
N GLU A 90 -50.53 24.03 17.97
CA GLU A 90 -51.57 24.13 16.94
C GLU A 90 -51.12 23.56 15.59
N LEU A 91 -49.86 23.82 15.20
CA LEU A 91 -49.27 23.25 13.99
C LEU A 91 -49.15 21.73 14.08
N GLU A 92 -48.66 21.20 15.20
CA GLU A 92 -48.58 19.75 15.44
C GLU A 92 -49.97 19.09 15.36
N GLU A 93 -50.99 19.66 16.01
CA GLU A 93 -52.36 19.15 15.96
C GLU A 93 -52.99 19.24 14.54
N MET A 94 -52.61 20.26 13.76
CA MET A 94 -53.03 20.39 12.36
C MET A 94 -52.34 19.35 11.46
N GLU A 95 -51.04 19.13 11.66
CA GLU A 95 -50.27 18.08 10.99
C GLU A 95 -50.82 16.70 11.32
N GLU A 96 -51.12 16.40 12.59
CA GLU A 96 -51.72 15.12 12.98
C GLU A 96 -53.10 14.91 12.34
N ARG A 97 -53.96 15.93 12.33
CA ARG A 97 -55.30 15.83 11.70
C ARG A 97 -55.21 15.61 10.18
N THR A 98 -54.32 16.36 9.52
CA THR A 98 -54.11 16.21 8.08
C THR A 98 -53.47 14.87 7.77
N HIS A 99 -52.42 14.48 8.49
CA HIS A 99 -51.70 13.21 8.33
C HIS A 99 -52.62 12.00 8.55
N ASN A 100 -53.45 12.00 9.60
CA ASN A 100 -54.39 10.92 9.86
C ASN A 100 -55.46 10.80 8.76
N THR A 101 -55.99 11.92 8.28
CA THR A 101 -56.98 11.92 7.20
C THR A 101 -56.37 11.49 5.87
N THR A 102 -55.17 11.98 5.54
CA THR A 102 -54.47 11.59 4.31
C THR A 102 -53.99 10.16 4.35
N ASN A 103 -53.49 9.67 5.49
CA ASN A 103 -53.04 8.29 5.63
C ASN A 103 -54.19 7.29 5.55
N THR A 104 -55.34 7.59 6.16
CA THR A 104 -56.51 6.71 6.06
C THR A 104 -57.03 6.61 4.63
N LEU A 105 -57.12 7.74 3.91
CA LEU A 105 -57.49 7.73 2.49
C LEU A 105 -56.43 7.04 1.61
N ASN A 106 -55.14 7.31 1.81
CA ASN A 106 -54.07 6.65 1.08
C ASN A 106 -54.07 5.14 1.35
N ASN A 107 -54.21 4.71 2.61
CA ASN A 107 -54.22 3.28 2.96
C ASN A 107 -55.43 2.56 2.34
N THR A 108 -56.62 3.18 2.34
CA THR A 108 -57.80 2.60 1.68
C THR A 108 -57.63 2.50 0.17
N LEU A 109 -57.07 3.53 -0.48
CA LEU A 109 -56.73 3.50 -1.90
C LEU A 109 -55.66 2.44 -2.21
N THR A 110 -54.57 2.38 -1.46
CA THR A 110 -53.50 1.39 -1.63
C THR A 110 -54.03 -0.02 -1.44
N THR A 111 -54.90 -0.26 -0.45
CA THR A 111 -55.52 -1.57 -0.22
C THR A 111 -56.45 -1.96 -1.37
N SER A 112 -57.25 -1.00 -1.88
CA SER A 112 -58.11 -1.22 -3.04
C SER A 112 -57.29 -1.54 -4.29
N LEU A 113 -56.23 -0.78 -4.56
CA LEU A 113 -55.31 -1.04 -5.67
C LEU A 113 -54.66 -2.42 -5.52
N GLN A 114 -54.13 -2.76 -4.34
CA GLN A 114 -53.51 -4.06 -4.09
C GLN A 114 -54.48 -5.22 -4.32
N SER A 115 -55.76 -5.07 -3.98
CA SER A 115 -56.79 -6.07 -4.25
C SER A 115 -57.18 -6.18 -5.74
N SER A 116 -56.95 -5.13 -6.52
CA SER A 116 -57.25 -5.07 -7.96
C SER A 116 -56.10 -5.57 -8.85
N LEU A 117 -54.89 -5.74 -8.30
CA LEU A 117 -53.74 -6.21 -9.05
C LEU A 117 -53.83 -7.73 -9.32
N SER A 118 -53.44 -8.13 -10.53
CA SER A 118 -53.25 -9.54 -10.87
C SER A 118 -52.04 -10.12 -10.13
N ALA A 119 -51.99 -11.45 -9.97
CA ALA A 119 -50.85 -12.13 -9.35
C ALA A 119 -49.51 -11.76 -10.01
N ASN A 120 -49.49 -11.64 -11.34
CA ASN A 120 -48.31 -11.22 -12.11
C ASN A 120 -47.93 -9.76 -11.83
N GLY A 121 -48.90 -8.85 -11.66
CA GLY A 121 -48.63 -7.46 -11.33
C GLY A 121 -47.97 -7.30 -9.96
N ILE A 122 -48.37 -8.14 -8.98
CA ILE A 122 -47.74 -8.16 -7.65
C ILE A 122 -46.30 -8.64 -7.74
N THR A 123 -46.04 -9.70 -8.52
CA THR A 123 -44.66 -10.21 -8.68
C THR A 123 -43.77 -9.20 -9.40
N ASP A 124 -44.28 -8.51 -10.41
CA ASP A 124 -43.52 -7.51 -11.17
C ASP A 124 -43.17 -6.30 -10.31
N LEU A 125 -44.13 -5.77 -9.53
CA LEU A 125 -43.86 -4.68 -8.59
C LEU A 125 -42.89 -5.09 -7.48
N THR A 126 -43.00 -6.33 -6.98
CA THR A 126 -42.05 -6.83 -5.97
C THR A 126 -40.66 -7.00 -6.58
N ALA A 127 -40.55 -7.47 -7.82
CA ALA A 127 -39.28 -7.54 -8.56
C ALA A 127 -38.69 -6.14 -8.78
N GLN A 128 -39.52 -5.15 -9.10
CA GLN A 128 -39.10 -3.77 -9.29
C GLN A 128 -38.65 -3.11 -7.96
N ALA A 129 -39.38 -3.33 -6.87
CA ALA A 129 -39.01 -2.84 -5.55
C ALA A 129 -37.72 -3.50 -5.04
N THR A 130 -37.59 -4.82 -5.20
CA THR A 130 -36.37 -5.55 -4.83
C THR A 130 -35.18 -5.12 -5.66
N THR A 131 -35.32 -4.92 -6.97
CA THR A 131 -34.24 -4.37 -7.81
C THR A 131 -33.87 -2.94 -7.45
N ALA A 132 -34.84 -2.09 -7.10
CA ALA A 132 -34.55 -0.73 -6.62
C ALA A 132 -33.78 -0.73 -5.30
N VAL A 133 -34.12 -1.63 -4.38
CA VAL A 133 -33.41 -1.80 -3.10
C VAL A 133 -32.02 -2.38 -3.31
N THR A 134 -31.84 -3.40 -4.17
CA THR A 134 -30.52 -3.98 -4.42
C THR A 134 -29.58 -3.02 -5.16
N LEU A 135 -30.12 -2.21 -6.07
CA LEU A 135 -29.38 -1.12 -6.73
C LEU A 135 -29.24 0.13 -5.84
N ASN A 136 -29.80 0.10 -4.63
CA ASN A 136 -29.82 1.20 -3.65
C ASN A 136 -30.24 2.55 -4.27
N THR A 137 -31.28 2.49 -5.10
CA THR A 137 -31.84 3.66 -5.78
C THR A 137 -32.98 4.26 -4.98
N THR A 138 -33.09 5.59 -4.97
CA THR A 138 -34.18 6.31 -4.31
C THR A 138 -35.46 6.35 -5.12
N THR A 139 -35.44 5.81 -6.35
CA THR A 139 -36.57 5.84 -7.28
C THR A 139 -36.87 4.44 -7.81
N THR A 140 -38.14 4.12 -7.96
CA THR A 140 -38.59 2.86 -8.59
C THR A 140 -38.78 3.01 -10.10
N SER A 141 -38.34 4.11 -10.72
CA SER A 141 -38.52 4.33 -12.16
C SER A 141 -37.76 3.30 -12.98
N ALA A 142 -38.46 2.54 -13.84
CA ALA A 142 -37.86 1.49 -14.65
C ALA A 142 -36.70 2.00 -15.54
N THR A 143 -36.80 3.22 -16.06
CA THR A 143 -35.73 3.84 -16.86
C THR A 143 -34.49 4.10 -16.02
N THR A 144 -34.65 4.59 -14.79
CA THR A 144 -33.53 4.86 -13.87
C THR A 144 -32.88 3.56 -13.40
N LEU A 145 -33.67 2.52 -13.13
CA LEU A 145 -33.15 1.18 -12.80
C LEU A 145 -32.38 0.58 -13.98
N ALA A 146 -32.88 0.73 -15.21
CA ALA A 146 -32.20 0.25 -16.41
C ALA A 146 -30.88 0.99 -16.67
N THR A 147 -30.85 2.32 -16.53
CA THR A 147 -29.62 3.09 -16.72
C THR A 147 -28.58 2.79 -15.66
N THR A 148 -28.98 2.64 -14.40
CA THR A 148 -28.07 2.26 -13.30
C THR A 148 -27.50 0.85 -13.52
N LEU A 149 -28.33 -0.11 -13.92
CA LEU A 149 -27.88 -1.47 -14.26
C LEU A 149 -26.92 -1.47 -15.46
N LEU A 150 -27.24 -0.72 -16.53
CA LEU A 150 -26.36 -0.57 -17.68
C LEU A 150 -25.01 0.03 -17.28
N THR A 151 -25.04 1.08 -16.46
CA THR A 151 -23.82 1.73 -15.93
C THR A 151 -23.01 0.78 -15.06
N LEU A 152 -23.66 -0.03 -14.22
CA LEU A 152 -22.99 -1.04 -13.41
C LEU A 152 -22.36 -2.14 -14.28
N SER A 153 -23.04 -2.56 -15.35
CA SER A 153 -22.52 -3.54 -16.31
C SER A 153 -21.33 -3.01 -17.13
N THR A 154 -21.40 -1.75 -17.58
CA THR A 154 -20.28 -1.13 -18.31
C THR A 154 -19.08 -0.89 -17.41
N THR A 155 -19.30 -0.48 -16.15
CA THR A 155 -18.20 -0.34 -15.17
C THR A 155 -17.58 -1.68 -14.82
N LEU A 156 -18.39 -2.73 -14.59
CA LEU A 156 -17.89 -4.08 -14.32
C LEU A 156 -17.05 -4.63 -15.48
N SER A 157 -17.51 -4.49 -16.72
CA SER A 157 -16.76 -4.94 -17.89
C SER A 157 -15.46 -4.13 -18.09
N SER A 158 -15.50 -2.82 -17.86
CA SER A 158 -14.31 -1.96 -17.88
C SER A 158 -13.27 -2.39 -16.83
N LEU A 159 -13.69 -2.65 -15.59
CA LEU A 159 -12.82 -3.13 -14.52
C LEU A 159 -12.23 -4.50 -14.83
N ASN A 160 -13.01 -5.43 -15.38
CA ASN A 160 -12.50 -6.73 -15.81
C ASN A 160 -11.46 -6.61 -16.92
N ASN A 161 -11.68 -5.71 -17.88
CA ASN A 161 -10.70 -5.44 -18.95
C ASN A 161 -9.41 -4.84 -18.39
N GLN A 162 -9.51 -3.89 -17.44
CA GLN A 162 -8.36 -3.31 -16.76
C GLN A 162 -7.60 -4.35 -15.93
N LEU A 163 -8.32 -5.25 -15.25
CA LEU A 163 -7.72 -6.35 -14.49
C LEU A 163 -6.93 -7.30 -15.41
N SER A 164 -7.52 -7.70 -16.55
CA SER A 164 -6.84 -8.53 -17.54
C SER A 164 -5.59 -7.84 -18.12
N ALA A 165 -5.69 -6.56 -18.44
CA ALA A 165 -4.57 -5.77 -18.95
C ALA A 165 -3.42 -5.66 -17.92
N THR A 166 -3.75 -5.38 -16.66
CA THR A 166 -2.75 -5.29 -15.58
C THR A 166 -2.11 -6.64 -15.26
N GLN A 167 -2.86 -7.74 -15.32
CA GLN A 167 -2.32 -9.10 -15.19
C GLN A 167 -1.34 -9.43 -16.32
N THR A 168 -1.69 -9.07 -17.56
CA THR A 168 -0.81 -9.26 -18.72
C THR A 168 0.47 -8.44 -18.57
N LEU A 169 0.36 -7.16 -18.18
CA LEU A 169 1.52 -6.30 -17.92
C LEU A 169 2.41 -6.87 -16.81
N LYS A 170 1.81 -7.36 -15.71
CA LYS A 170 2.56 -8.01 -14.62
C LYS A 170 3.31 -9.24 -15.11
N ALA A 171 2.67 -10.09 -15.91
CA ALA A 171 3.32 -11.27 -16.47
C ALA A 171 4.52 -10.87 -17.34
N ASN A 172 4.37 -9.86 -18.21
CA ASN A 172 5.45 -9.34 -19.02
C ASN A 172 6.59 -8.72 -18.19
N LEU A 173 6.28 -7.98 -17.13
CA LEU A 173 7.31 -7.42 -16.25
C LEU A 173 8.10 -8.53 -15.53
N LEU A 174 7.43 -9.60 -15.10
CA LEU A 174 8.10 -10.75 -14.48
C LEU A 174 9.00 -11.50 -15.46
N THR A 175 8.58 -11.66 -16.72
CA THR A 175 9.43 -12.27 -17.77
C THR A 175 10.62 -11.38 -18.14
N HIS A 176 10.42 -10.07 -18.23
CA HIS A 176 11.52 -9.13 -18.44
C HIS A 176 12.48 -9.10 -17.24
N GLN A 177 11.97 -9.14 -16.02
CA GLN A 177 12.79 -9.19 -14.81
C GLN A 177 13.62 -10.47 -14.77
N SER A 178 13.03 -11.63 -15.06
CA SER A 178 13.79 -12.89 -15.09
C SER A 178 14.85 -12.88 -16.20
N SER A 179 14.53 -12.36 -17.39
CA SER A 179 15.49 -12.20 -18.49
C SER A 179 16.63 -11.24 -18.14
N LEU A 180 16.35 -10.11 -17.52
CA LEU A 180 17.40 -9.17 -17.07
C LEU A 180 18.27 -9.79 -15.98
N GLN A 181 17.68 -10.60 -15.11
CA GLN A 181 18.42 -11.28 -14.06
C GLN A 181 19.35 -12.36 -14.63
N THR A 182 18.92 -13.11 -15.65
CA THR A 182 19.78 -14.09 -16.34
C THR A 182 20.89 -13.39 -17.13
N GLU A 183 20.58 -12.28 -17.81
CA GLU A 183 21.58 -11.47 -18.52
C GLU A 183 22.62 -10.89 -17.54
N HIS A 184 22.16 -10.31 -16.42
CA HIS A 184 23.04 -9.82 -15.37
C HIS A 184 23.93 -10.93 -14.80
N GLN A 185 23.38 -12.11 -14.54
CA GLN A 185 24.15 -13.27 -14.08
C GLN A 185 25.18 -13.73 -15.13
N THR A 186 24.84 -13.63 -16.42
CA THR A 186 25.75 -13.94 -17.52
C THR A 186 26.90 -12.93 -17.59
N LEU A 187 26.62 -11.63 -17.52
CA LEU A 187 27.63 -10.57 -17.54
C LEU A 187 28.53 -10.56 -16.29
N THR A 188 27.99 -10.97 -15.14
CA THR A 188 28.77 -11.11 -13.90
C THR A 188 29.47 -12.46 -13.78
N SER A 189 29.23 -13.39 -14.71
CA SER A 189 29.89 -14.70 -14.72
C SER A 189 31.40 -14.56 -14.93
N GLN A 190 32.13 -15.55 -14.46
CA GLN A 190 33.59 -15.57 -14.49
C GLN A 190 34.17 -15.47 -15.92
N ALA A 191 33.39 -15.78 -16.95
CA ALA A 191 33.79 -15.65 -18.35
C ALA A 191 33.96 -14.19 -18.81
N PHE A 192 33.22 -13.25 -18.21
CA PHE A 192 33.29 -11.81 -18.52
C PHE A 192 34.06 -11.00 -17.47
N GLN A 193 34.48 -11.64 -16.38
CA GLN A 193 35.36 -10.99 -15.40
C GLN A 193 36.79 -10.97 -15.94
N THR A 194 37.41 -9.79 -15.93
CA THR A 194 38.83 -9.67 -16.25
C THR A 194 39.64 -10.48 -15.23
N GLU A 195 40.52 -11.37 -15.71
CA GLU A 195 41.43 -12.09 -14.82
C GLU A 195 42.23 -11.08 -13.99
N SER A 196 42.18 -11.19 -12.67
CA SER A 196 42.81 -10.22 -11.74
C SER A 196 44.34 -10.08 -11.93
N ASN A 197 44.97 -11.07 -12.55
CA ASN A 197 46.40 -11.09 -12.86
C ASN A 197 46.75 -10.56 -14.26
N LEU A 198 45.76 -10.18 -15.10
CA LEU A 198 46.01 -9.68 -16.45
C LEU A 198 46.94 -8.46 -16.48
N PRO A 199 46.80 -7.42 -15.63
CA PRO A 199 47.72 -6.29 -15.62
C PRO A 199 49.17 -6.69 -15.30
N LYS A 200 49.34 -7.63 -14.35
CA LYS A 200 50.65 -8.16 -13.98
C LYS A 200 51.28 -8.96 -15.12
N ARG A 201 50.50 -9.83 -15.79
CA ARG A 201 50.97 -10.59 -16.96
C ARG A 201 51.32 -9.69 -18.13
N THR A 202 50.50 -8.67 -18.42
CA THR A 202 50.78 -7.67 -19.47
C THR A 202 52.04 -6.89 -19.17
N ALA A 203 52.27 -6.48 -17.91
CA ALA A 203 53.51 -5.82 -17.50
C ALA A 203 54.73 -6.73 -17.67
N GLU A 204 54.63 -8.00 -17.26
CA GLU A 204 55.73 -8.97 -17.41
C GLU A 204 56.02 -9.28 -18.89
N VAL A 205 55.00 -9.53 -19.71
CA VAL A 205 55.15 -9.74 -21.16
C VAL A 205 55.72 -8.49 -21.82
N SER A 206 55.29 -7.28 -21.44
CA SER A 206 55.88 -6.03 -21.95
C SER A 206 57.37 -5.92 -21.61
N ARG A 207 57.76 -6.28 -20.39
CA ARG A 207 59.17 -6.32 -19.97
C ARG A 207 59.97 -7.35 -20.78
N GLN A 208 59.44 -8.57 -20.91
CA GLN A 208 60.07 -9.63 -21.69
C GLN A 208 60.23 -9.25 -23.16
N THR A 209 59.20 -8.64 -23.76
CA THR A 209 59.25 -8.15 -25.15
C THR A 209 60.32 -7.06 -25.32
N LYS A 210 60.47 -6.13 -24.37
CA LYS A 210 61.55 -5.13 -24.41
C LYS A 210 62.93 -5.78 -24.36
N VAL A 211 63.12 -6.78 -23.50
CA VAL A 211 64.38 -7.54 -23.39
C VAL A 211 64.67 -8.31 -24.69
N LEU A 212 63.67 -9.00 -25.23
CA LEU A 212 63.79 -9.72 -26.49
C LEU A 212 64.10 -8.78 -27.66
N LYS A 213 63.44 -7.61 -27.73
CA LYS A 213 63.72 -6.60 -28.75
C LYS A 213 65.14 -6.07 -28.67
N ALA A 214 65.67 -5.85 -27.46
CA ALA A 214 67.06 -5.46 -27.26
C ALA A 214 68.02 -6.56 -27.73
N LYS A 215 67.72 -7.84 -27.41
CA LYS A 215 68.52 -8.98 -27.90
C LYS A 215 68.47 -9.14 -29.41
N VAL A 216 67.30 -8.94 -30.04
CA VAL A 216 67.19 -8.98 -31.51
C VAL A 216 68.05 -7.90 -32.13
N ALA A 217 67.99 -6.66 -31.61
CA ALA A 217 68.87 -5.58 -32.08
C ALA A 217 70.36 -5.90 -31.90
N GLU A 218 70.74 -6.54 -30.78
CA GLU A 218 72.11 -7.02 -30.55
C GLU A 218 72.52 -8.11 -31.55
N TYR A 219 71.63 -9.08 -31.83
CA TYR A 219 71.90 -10.12 -32.82
C TYR A 219 71.96 -9.54 -34.23
N ASP A 220 71.11 -8.58 -34.59
CA ASP A 220 71.16 -7.87 -35.87
C ASP A 220 72.47 -7.09 -36.01
N GLU A 221 72.93 -6.43 -34.95
CA GLU A 221 74.23 -5.75 -34.93
C GLU A 221 75.39 -6.73 -35.07
N ARG A 222 75.34 -7.88 -34.36
CA ARG A 222 76.34 -8.96 -34.53
C ARG A 222 76.32 -9.54 -35.94
N LEU A 223 75.15 -9.71 -36.55
CA LEU A 223 75.01 -10.21 -37.91
C LEU A 223 75.59 -9.21 -38.92
N ARG A 224 75.29 -7.91 -38.74
CA ARG A 224 75.86 -6.81 -39.54
C ARG A 224 77.37 -6.73 -39.40
N ASN A 225 77.90 -6.85 -38.18
CA ASN A 225 79.34 -6.85 -37.93
C ASN A 225 80.02 -8.10 -38.49
N ALA A 226 79.34 -9.25 -38.48
CA ALA A 226 79.84 -10.48 -39.12
C ALA A 226 79.80 -10.38 -40.66
N SER A 227 78.79 -9.73 -41.24
CA SER A 227 78.70 -9.50 -42.69
C SER A 227 79.65 -8.42 -43.20
N ASP A 228 79.83 -7.32 -42.45
CA ASP A 228 80.77 -6.23 -42.79
C ASP A 228 82.23 -6.64 -42.53
N GLY A 229 82.46 -7.62 -41.65
CA GLY A 229 83.77 -8.25 -41.41
C GLY A 229 84.26 -9.15 -42.55
N GLY A 230 83.54 -9.26 -43.66
CA GLY A 230 83.97 -10.03 -44.83
C GLY A 230 84.18 -11.52 -44.56
N ALA A 231 83.54 -12.07 -43.52
CA ALA A 231 83.50 -13.50 -43.31
C ALA A 231 82.37 -14.07 -44.16
N GLU A 232 82.69 -14.41 -45.41
CA GLU A 232 81.99 -15.49 -46.11
C GLU A 232 81.78 -16.61 -45.10
N ILE A 233 80.52 -17.02 -44.89
CA ILE A 233 80.18 -18.11 -43.97
C ILE A 233 81.14 -19.26 -44.29
N PRO A 234 82.03 -19.67 -43.36
CA PRO A 234 83.02 -20.69 -43.68
C PRO A 234 82.28 -21.90 -44.23
N GLU A 235 82.65 -22.35 -45.44
CA GLU A 235 82.02 -23.49 -46.12
C GLU A 235 81.97 -24.73 -45.21
N VAL A 236 82.91 -24.82 -44.27
CA VAL A 236 82.97 -25.80 -43.18
C VAL A 236 81.72 -25.80 -42.28
N LEU A 237 81.19 -24.62 -41.94
CA LEU A 237 79.99 -24.49 -41.11
C LEU A 237 78.73 -24.87 -41.90
N LEU A 238 78.70 -24.58 -43.21
CA LEU A 238 77.61 -25.01 -44.10
C LEU A 238 77.60 -26.54 -44.23
N ALA A 239 78.78 -27.16 -44.39
CA ALA A 239 78.94 -28.61 -44.43
C ALA A 239 78.51 -29.27 -43.10
N GLU A 240 78.77 -28.64 -41.95
CA GLU A 240 78.34 -29.14 -40.63
C GLU A 240 76.82 -29.03 -40.43
N VAL A 241 76.20 -27.97 -40.92
CA VAL A 241 74.74 -27.82 -40.93
C VAL A 241 74.07 -28.85 -41.86
N GLU A 242 74.66 -29.12 -43.02
CA GLU A 242 74.19 -30.17 -43.93
C GLU A 242 74.33 -31.58 -43.32
N ALA A 243 75.46 -31.85 -42.66
CA ALA A 243 75.65 -33.09 -41.91
C ALA A 243 74.61 -33.24 -40.77
N SER A 244 74.34 -32.17 -40.04
CA SER A 244 73.32 -32.16 -38.98
C SER A 244 71.90 -32.37 -39.53
N LYS A 245 71.59 -31.77 -40.69
CA LYS A 245 70.31 -31.93 -41.40
C LYS A 245 70.09 -33.37 -41.86
N THR A 246 71.13 -34.01 -42.40
CA THR A 246 71.04 -35.44 -42.78
C THR A 246 70.88 -36.35 -41.56
N GLY A 247 71.56 -36.04 -40.44
CA GLY A 247 71.37 -36.70 -39.15
C GLY A 247 69.93 -36.61 -38.63
N LEU A 248 69.33 -35.42 -38.66
CA LEU A 248 67.92 -35.22 -38.29
C LEU A 248 66.96 -35.99 -39.20
N GLY A 249 67.24 -36.02 -40.51
CA GLY A 249 66.44 -36.80 -41.46
C GLY A 249 66.46 -38.31 -41.16
N MET A 250 67.61 -38.85 -40.75
CA MET A 250 67.69 -40.24 -40.30
C MET A 250 66.93 -40.49 -39.00
N LEU A 251 67.02 -39.55 -38.05
CA LEU A 251 66.30 -39.66 -36.77
C LEU A 251 64.78 -39.59 -36.97
N MET A 252 64.30 -38.71 -37.84
CA MET A 252 62.88 -38.61 -38.19
C MET A 252 62.35 -39.88 -38.86
N LYS A 253 63.12 -40.47 -39.78
CA LYS A 253 62.75 -41.77 -40.38
C LYS A 253 62.63 -42.86 -39.31
N ARG A 254 63.58 -42.89 -38.37
CA ARG A 254 63.55 -43.85 -37.26
C ARG A 254 62.40 -43.59 -36.30
N LEU A 255 62.05 -42.33 -36.05
CA LEU A 255 60.89 -41.96 -35.24
C LEU A 255 59.61 -42.43 -35.92
N SER A 256 59.44 -42.16 -37.22
CA SER A 256 58.29 -42.64 -37.99
C SER A 256 58.18 -44.16 -38.04
N ASP A 257 59.30 -44.88 -38.14
CA ASP A 257 59.31 -46.35 -38.06
C ASP A 257 58.89 -46.84 -36.66
N VAL A 258 59.33 -46.17 -35.59
CA VAL A 258 58.90 -46.48 -34.22
C VAL A 258 57.43 -46.12 -34.00
N GLU A 259 56.96 -44.98 -34.49
CA GLU A 259 55.56 -44.55 -34.41
C GLU A 259 54.66 -45.53 -35.16
N SER A 260 55.01 -45.95 -36.38
CA SER A 260 54.22 -46.96 -37.11
C SER A 260 54.20 -48.31 -36.38
N ARG A 261 55.30 -48.68 -35.70
CA ARG A 261 55.33 -49.87 -34.83
C ARG A 261 54.46 -49.71 -33.59
N ILE A 262 54.33 -48.50 -33.04
CA ILE A 262 53.49 -48.21 -31.87
C ILE A 262 52.01 -48.14 -32.26
N GLU A 263 51.69 -47.62 -33.44
CA GLU A 263 50.32 -47.53 -33.98
C GLU A 263 49.64 -48.91 -34.03
N VAL A 264 50.39 -49.97 -34.35
CA VAL A 264 49.89 -51.36 -34.31
C VAL A 264 49.44 -51.80 -32.91
N PHE A 265 49.98 -51.19 -31.85
CA PHE A 265 49.63 -51.46 -30.46
C PHE A 265 48.70 -50.40 -29.86
N GLU A 266 48.28 -49.39 -30.64
CA GLU A 266 47.36 -48.36 -30.17
C GLU A 266 45.99 -48.99 -29.85
N GLY A 267 45.60 -48.94 -28.58
CA GLY A 267 44.38 -49.59 -28.08
C GLY A 267 44.57 -50.99 -27.47
N VAL A 268 45.79 -51.55 -27.47
CA VAL A 268 46.10 -52.79 -26.75
C VAL A 268 46.65 -52.44 -25.35
N PRO A 269 45.95 -52.82 -24.26
CA PRO A 269 46.47 -52.64 -22.90
C PRO A 269 47.86 -53.31 -22.73
N PRO A 270 48.79 -52.68 -21.99
CA PRO A 270 50.17 -53.17 -21.85
C PRO A 270 50.26 -54.52 -21.12
N GLU A 271 49.25 -54.89 -20.33
CA GLU A 271 49.20 -56.15 -19.57
C GLU A 271 48.40 -57.24 -20.29
N ALA A 272 49.03 -58.39 -20.54
CA ALA A 272 48.40 -59.51 -21.26
C ALA A 272 47.13 -60.06 -20.57
N LYS A 273 46.99 -59.86 -19.25
CA LYS A 273 45.77 -60.22 -18.50
C LYS A 273 44.59 -59.33 -18.86
N GLU A 274 44.82 -58.04 -19.08
CA GLU A 274 43.77 -57.07 -19.40
C GLU A 274 43.28 -57.24 -20.84
N VAL A 275 44.18 -57.52 -21.78
CA VAL A 275 43.82 -57.87 -23.17
C VAL A 275 42.88 -59.08 -23.20
N ARG A 276 43.18 -60.12 -22.41
CA ARG A 276 42.30 -61.30 -22.30
C ARG A 276 40.94 -60.97 -21.72
N ARG A 277 40.88 -60.08 -20.71
CA ARG A 277 39.62 -59.61 -20.11
C ARG A 277 38.77 -58.85 -21.13
N VAL A 278 39.36 -57.87 -21.82
CA VAL A 278 38.67 -57.09 -22.86
C VAL A 278 38.19 -57.99 -24.01
N MET A 279 39.01 -58.97 -24.43
CA MET A 279 38.61 -59.93 -25.46
C MET A 279 37.47 -60.86 -25.00
N GLN A 280 37.42 -61.24 -23.72
CA GLN A 280 36.29 -61.96 -23.13
C GLN A 280 35.03 -61.09 -23.08
N ASP A 281 35.14 -59.83 -22.67
CA ASP A 281 34.02 -58.88 -22.63
C ASP A 281 33.43 -58.68 -24.04
N LEU A 282 34.27 -58.46 -25.07
CA LEU A 282 33.82 -58.33 -26.46
C LEU A 282 33.21 -59.63 -27.00
N ARG A 283 33.72 -60.80 -26.61
CA ARG A 283 33.11 -62.09 -26.99
C ARG A 283 31.75 -62.28 -26.34
N ALA A 284 31.61 -61.93 -25.08
CA ALA A 284 30.33 -61.97 -24.38
C ALA A 284 29.32 -61.00 -25.01
N GLU A 285 29.76 -59.82 -25.45
CA GLU A 285 28.93 -58.87 -26.17
C GLU A 285 28.49 -59.43 -27.53
N LEU A 286 29.42 -60.01 -28.30
CA LEU A 286 29.12 -60.66 -29.58
C LEU A 286 28.12 -61.82 -29.40
N GLU A 287 28.32 -62.67 -28.40
CA GLU A 287 27.38 -63.75 -28.05
C GLU A 287 26.00 -63.18 -27.68
N GLY A 288 25.94 -62.07 -26.94
CA GLY A 288 24.71 -61.36 -26.65
C GLY A 288 24.00 -60.83 -27.90
N TRP A 289 24.75 -60.28 -28.85
CA TRP A 289 24.22 -59.84 -30.16
C TRP A 289 23.74 -61.02 -31.00
N VAL A 290 24.47 -62.14 -30.99
CA VAL A 290 24.08 -63.39 -31.66
C VAL A 290 22.80 -63.96 -31.05
N MET A 291 22.69 -64.02 -29.72
CA MET A 291 21.46 -64.46 -29.05
C MET A 291 20.27 -63.56 -29.36
N LYS A 292 20.46 -62.23 -29.39
CA LYS A 292 19.40 -61.30 -29.81
C LYS A 292 18.97 -61.55 -31.25
N ARG A 293 19.94 -61.74 -32.16
CA ARG A 293 19.66 -62.04 -33.57
C ARG A 293 18.90 -63.34 -33.69
N ASP A 294 19.34 -64.39 -33.02
CA ASP A 294 18.75 -65.73 -33.11
C ASP A 294 17.36 -65.75 -32.45
N GLY A 295 17.16 -65.05 -31.33
CA GLY A 295 15.83 -64.87 -30.72
C GLY A 295 14.87 -64.06 -31.59
N MET A 296 15.34 -63.02 -32.27
CA MET A 296 14.54 -62.30 -33.28
C MET A 296 14.21 -63.20 -34.47
N PHE A 297 15.14 -64.05 -34.88
CA PHE A 297 14.96 -64.99 -36.00
C PHE A 297 13.98 -66.11 -35.63
N GLU A 298 14.08 -66.71 -34.45
CA GLU A 298 13.13 -67.68 -33.92
C GLU A 298 11.73 -67.07 -33.74
N GLY A 299 11.62 -65.81 -33.33
CA GLY A 299 10.35 -65.07 -33.30
C GLY A 299 9.71 -64.93 -34.68
N LEU A 300 10.52 -64.77 -35.73
CA LEU A 300 10.04 -64.75 -37.12
C LEU A 300 9.62 -66.13 -37.63
N VAL A 301 10.37 -67.19 -37.30
CA VAL A 301 10.14 -68.56 -37.80
C VAL A 301 9.07 -69.31 -37.00
N GLY A 302 8.93 -69.03 -35.70
CA GLY A 302 7.94 -69.64 -34.80
C GLY A 302 6.51 -69.11 -34.98
N CYS A 303 6.35 -67.89 -35.51
CA CYS A 303 5.03 -67.35 -35.90
C CYS A 303 4.49 -67.92 -37.23
N ALA A 304 5.30 -68.69 -37.98
CA ALA A 304 4.85 -69.33 -39.22
C ALA A 304 4.18 -70.71 -39.02
N ARG A 305 3.99 -71.16 -37.77
CA ARG A 305 3.16 -72.34 -37.43
C ARG A 305 2.17 -72.01 -36.31
N ARG A 306 1.10 -71.31 -36.68
CA ARG A 306 -0.22 -71.45 -36.07
C ARG A 306 -1.30 -71.18 -37.10
#